data_AF-A0A7J9JC94-F1
#
_entry.id   AF-A0A7J9JC94-F1
#
_cell.length_a   1.000
_cell.length_b   1.000
_cell.length_c   1.000
_cell.angle_alpha   90.00
_cell.angle_beta   90.00
_cell.angle_gamma   90.00
#
_symmetry.space_group_name_H-M   'P 1'
#
loop_
_entity.id
_entity.type
_entity.pdbx_description
1 polymer ?
#
loop_
_entity_poly.entity_id
_entity_poly.type
_entity_poly.pdbx_seq_one_letter_code
_entity_poly.pdbx_strand_id
1 'polypeptide(L)'
;MNQRQPIRPQAADQAVDYGDDFGVTGATPSSPTPTGAGDQSGITIGEALEATAISVGDKPVDRGDAAAIRAAEARAAGGNVTQRSGLGAKAQAAVNFNDRVAYDYNKITISDVLSDASAKLPHDKAVTSEDADGVRGAELSNNTEAMPTPGGVADTMATAARVNRDDKP
;
A
#
# COMPACT_ATOMS: atom_id res chain seq x y z
N MET A 1 15.10 -64.56 -36.47
CA MET A 1 15.15 -63.08 -36.30
C MET A 1 14.70 -62.46 -37.62
N ASN A 2 13.65 -61.62 -37.59
CA ASN A 2 13.27 -60.56 -38.57
C ASN A 2 11.76 -60.50 -38.89
N GLN A 3 11.16 -59.34 -38.62
CA GLN A 3 10.00 -58.75 -39.32
C GLN A 3 10.23 -57.21 -39.33
N ARG A 4 10.55 -56.55 -40.46
CA ARG A 4 9.67 -55.85 -41.46
C ARG A 4 8.75 -54.80 -40.78
N GLN A 5 8.65 -53.50 -41.09
CA GLN A 5 8.78 -52.61 -42.28
C GLN A 5 8.86 -51.11 -41.78
N PRO A 6 8.50 -50.04 -42.55
CA PRO A 6 9.05 -49.42 -43.77
C PRO A 6 9.49 -47.93 -43.57
N ILE A 7 10.09 -47.30 -44.60
CA ILE A 7 10.51 -45.87 -44.63
C ILE A 7 9.61 -45.09 -45.61
N ARG A 8 9.10 -43.89 -45.24
CA ARG A 8 9.21 -42.58 -45.94
C ARG A 8 8.28 -41.47 -45.36
N PRO A 9 8.50 -40.16 -45.63
CA PRO A 9 8.89 -39.17 -44.61
C PRO A 9 8.07 -37.85 -44.67
N GLN A 10 8.65 -36.77 -44.11
CA GLN A 10 8.36 -35.32 -44.27
C GLN A 10 7.37 -34.71 -43.24
N ALA A 11 7.66 -33.56 -42.61
CA ALA A 11 8.81 -32.66 -42.68
C ALA A 11 8.72 -31.63 -41.54
N ALA A 12 9.88 -31.03 -41.24
CA ALA A 12 10.12 -29.62 -40.92
C ALA A 12 9.51 -29.05 -39.62
N ASP A 13 10.22 -28.35 -38.74
CA ASP A 13 11.59 -27.83 -38.69
C ASP A 13 11.84 -27.54 -37.19
N GLN A 14 12.74 -28.25 -36.49
CA GLN A 14 14.10 -27.76 -36.14
C GLN A 14 14.19 -26.23 -36.07
N ALA A 15 14.14 -25.67 -34.86
CA ALA A 15 15.29 -25.44 -33.96
C ALA A 15 15.71 -23.98 -34.05
N VAL A 16 15.82 -23.30 -32.91
CA VAL A 16 17.08 -22.69 -32.45
C VAL A 16 16.89 -22.12 -31.04
N ASP A 17 17.51 -22.79 -30.07
CA ASP A 17 18.10 -22.19 -28.89
C ASP A 17 19.50 -21.72 -29.29
N TYR A 18 19.87 -20.46 -29.04
CA TYR A 18 21.26 -20.05 -28.81
C TYR A 18 21.33 -18.57 -28.36
N GLY A 19 21.74 -18.38 -27.09
CA GLY A 19 22.91 -17.60 -26.67
C GLY A 19 23.02 -16.10 -27.00
N ASP A 20 23.20 -15.31 -25.94
CA ASP A 20 23.77 -13.96 -25.93
C ASP A 20 25.16 -13.90 -26.61
N ASP A 21 25.41 -12.87 -27.44
CA ASP A 21 26.65 -12.06 -27.45
C ASP A 21 26.73 -11.04 -28.63
N PHE A 22 26.68 -9.75 -28.27
CA PHE A 22 27.20 -8.52 -28.93
C PHE A 22 26.88 -8.16 -30.40
N GLY A 23 26.06 -7.10 -30.57
CA GLY A 23 25.99 -6.31 -31.82
C GLY A 23 25.00 -5.14 -31.75
N VAL A 24 25.50 -3.91 -31.66
CA VAL A 24 24.77 -2.64 -31.72
C VAL A 24 23.90 -2.52 -32.99
N THR A 25 22.59 -2.26 -32.85
CA THR A 25 21.84 -1.10 -33.40
C THR A 25 20.32 -1.30 -33.26
N GLY A 26 19.65 -0.36 -32.56
CA GLY A 26 18.31 0.13 -32.94
C GLY A 26 17.08 -0.71 -32.57
N ALA A 27 16.60 -0.56 -31.33
CA ALA A 27 15.18 -0.46 -30.91
C ALA A 27 15.05 -0.98 -29.47
N THR A 28 15.04 -0.06 -28.50
CA THR A 28 14.80 -0.40 -27.09
C THR A 28 13.39 -1.00 -26.92
N PRO A 29 13.24 -2.14 -26.23
CA PRO A 29 11.92 -2.61 -25.83
C PRO A 29 11.32 -1.60 -24.86
N SER A 30 10.16 -1.05 -25.22
CA SER A 30 9.37 -0.15 -24.39
C SER A 30 9.09 -0.83 -23.06
N SER A 31 9.80 -0.42 -22.01
CA SER A 31 9.41 -0.73 -20.63
C SER A 31 7.95 -0.31 -20.45
N PRO A 32 7.12 -1.08 -19.74
CA PRO A 32 5.78 -0.62 -19.41
C PRO A 32 5.93 0.69 -18.63
N THR A 33 5.49 1.78 -19.26
CA THR A 33 5.37 3.08 -18.61
C THR A 33 4.54 2.86 -17.36
N PRO A 34 5.01 3.24 -16.15
CA PRO A 34 4.13 3.30 -15.01
C PRO A 34 3.06 4.35 -15.33
N THR A 35 1.88 3.88 -15.69
CA THR A 35 0.69 4.70 -15.85
C THR A 35 0.35 5.25 -14.48
N GLY A 36 0.68 6.52 -14.26
CA GLY A 36 0.27 7.27 -13.07
C GLY A 36 1.42 7.81 -12.22
N ALA A 37 2.41 8.48 -12.82
CA ALA A 37 3.19 9.48 -12.09
C ALA A 37 2.31 10.73 -11.87
N GLY A 38 1.28 10.60 -11.04
CA GLY A 38 0.58 11.77 -10.51
C GLY A 38 1.44 12.35 -9.41
N ASP A 39 2.13 13.46 -9.70
CA ASP A 39 2.83 14.35 -8.77
C ASP A 39 3.13 13.74 -7.38
N GLN A 40 4.09 12.80 -7.34
CA GLN A 40 4.66 12.24 -6.09
C GLN A 40 5.64 13.22 -5.44
N SER A 41 5.50 14.53 -5.65
CA SER A 41 6.47 15.54 -5.23
C SER A 41 6.38 15.91 -3.75
N GLY A 42 5.66 15.14 -2.93
CA GLY A 42 5.50 15.38 -1.50
C GLY A 42 5.20 14.09 -0.74
N ILE A 43 5.19 14.19 0.58
CA ILE A 43 4.94 13.09 1.52
C ILE A 43 3.61 12.42 1.16
N THR A 44 3.64 11.11 0.88
CA THR A 44 2.45 10.35 0.50
C THR A 44 1.64 9.88 1.69
N ILE A 45 0.41 9.40 1.42
CA ILE A 45 -0.45 8.81 2.45
C ILE A 45 0.22 7.56 3.04
N GLY A 46 0.82 6.72 2.20
CA GLY A 46 1.59 5.55 2.64
C GLY A 46 2.74 5.91 3.56
N GLU A 47 3.54 6.90 3.18
CA GLU A 47 4.68 7.37 3.98
C GLU A 47 4.23 7.95 5.33
N ALA A 48 3.13 8.71 5.36
CA ALA A 48 2.55 9.21 6.60
C ALA A 48 2.04 8.08 7.52
N LEU A 49 1.50 7.00 6.95
CA LEU A 49 1.08 5.82 7.72
C LEU A 49 2.29 5.04 8.28
N GLU A 50 3.37 4.90 7.51
CA GLU A 50 4.63 4.31 7.99
C GLU A 50 5.27 5.16 9.09
N ALA A 51 5.25 6.48 8.97
CA ALA A 51 5.70 7.38 10.03
C ALA A 51 4.87 7.22 11.32
N THR A 52 3.57 6.96 11.18
CA THR A 52 2.70 6.65 12.33
C THR A 52 3.11 5.35 13.01
N ALA A 53 3.48 4.31 12.24
CA ALA A 53 4.02 3.06 12.78
C ALA A 53 5.31 3.26 13.60
N ILE A 54 6.13 4.27 13.25
CA ILE A 54 7.33 4.61 14.02
C ILE A 54 6.97 5.39 15.29
N SER A 55 6.01 6.31 15.19
CA SER A 55 5.64 7.25 16.25
C SER A 55 4.87 6.60 17.42
N VAL A 56 3.85 5.80 17.09
CA VAL A 56 2.94 5.16 18.07
C VAL A 56 2.81 3.66 17.83
N GLY A 57 3.86 3.06 17.29
CA GLY A 57 3.87 1.68 16.81
C GLY A 57 3.39 0.64 17.82
N ASP A 58 3.80 0.77 19.09
CA ASP A 58 3.49 -0.17 20.17
C ASP A 58 2.05 -0.05 20.69
N LYS A 59 1.30 0.97 20.26
CA LYS A 59 -0.10 1.15 20.66
C LYS A 59 -0.95 0.01 20.08
N PRO A 60 -1.75 -0.71 20.90
CA PRO A 60 -2.76 -1.60 20.39
C PRO A 60 -3.78 -0.86 19.52
N VAL A 61 -4.14 -1.42 18.37
CA VAL A 61 -5.11 -0.79 17.47
C VAL A 61 -6.49 -0.70 18.12
N ASP A 62 -7.08 0.50 18.10
CA ASP A 62 -8.45 0.77 18.53
C ASP A 62 -9.40 1.15 17.37
N ARG A 63 -10.67 1.44 17.70
CA ARG A 63 -11.70 1.78 16.71
C ARG A 63 -11.45 3.12 16.01
N GLY A 64 -10.91 4.10 16.72
CA GLY A 64 -10.55 5.41 16.16
C GLY A 64 -9.43 5.24 15.14
N ASP A 65 -8.38 4.49 15.51
CA ASP A 65 -7.27 4.15 14.63
C ASP A 65 -7.75 3.43 13.36
N ALA A 66 -8.57 2.39 13.52
CA ALA A 66 -9.08 1.63 12.39
C ALA A 66 -9.92 2.50 11.42
N ALA A 67 -10.72 3.42 11.96
CA ALA A 67 -11.46 4.39 11.16
C ALA A 67 -10.54 5.37 10.41
N ALA A 68 -9.50 5.87 11.08
CA ALA A 68 -8.51 6.77 10.49
C ALA A 68 -7.74 6.08 9.35
N ILE A 69 -7.23 4.86 9.58
CA ILE A 69 -6.49 4.06 8.59
C ILE A 69 -7.38 3.78 7.37
N ARG A 70 -8.63 3.38 7.59
CA ARG A 70 -9.58 3.12 6.50
C ARG A 70 -9.86 4.38 5.70
N ALA A 71 -10.00 5.53 6.36
CA ALA A 71 -10.19 6.81 5.68
C ALA A 71 -8.96 7.18 4.84
N ALA A 72 -7.75 7.01 5.39
CA ALA A 72 -6.50 7.26 4.69
C ALA A 72 -6.38 6.38 3.43
N GLU A 73 -6.63 5.07 3.56
CA GLU A 73 -6.65 4.14 2.43
C GLU A 73 -7.68 4.54 1.35
N ALA A 74 -8.89 4.92 1.76
CA ALA A 74 -9.92 5.36 0.82
C ALA A 74 -9.52 6.63 0.05
N ARG A 75 -8.77 7.54 0.70
CA ARG A 75 -8.22 8.74 0.05
C ARG A 75 -7.09 8.41 -0.91
N ALA A 76 -6.23 7.46 -0.58
CA ALA A 76 -5.20 6.95 -1.50
C ALA A 76 -5.83 6.30 -2.74
N ALA A 77 -6.94 5.55 -2.59
CA ALA A 77 -7.57 4.86 -3.71
C ALA A 77 -8.25 5.77 -4.76
N GLY A 78 -8.47 7.06 -4.48
CA GLY A 78 -8.91 8.04 -5.48
C GLY A 78 -10.26 7.77 -6.18
N GLY A 79 -11.11 6.89 -5.64
CA GLY A 79 -12.41 6.51 -6.23
C GLY A 79 -12.43 5.13 -6.90
N ASN A 80 -11.30 4.44 -7.01
CA ASN A 80 -11.27 3.03 -7.39
C ASN A 80 -11.65 2.15 -6.19
N VAL A 81 -12.38 1.06 -6.48
CA VAL A 81 -12.98 0.16 -5.48
C VAL A 81 -11.92 -0.29 -4.47
N THR A 82 -12.07 0.18 -3.22
CA THR A 82 -11.28 -0.26 -2.06
C THR A 82 -11.18 -1.78 -2.06
N GLN A 83 -9.96 -2.28 -2.22
CA GLN A 83 -9.68 -3.70 -2.24
C GLN A 83 -10.15 -4.30 -0.91
N ARG A 84 -10.94 -5.39 -0.95
CA ARG A 84 -11.52 -6.03 0.25
C ARG A 84 -10.49 -6.57 1.26
N SER A 85 -9.19 -6.41 0.99
CA SER A 85 -8.05 -6.91 1.79
C SER A 85 -7.06 -5.80 2.19
N GLY A 86 -7.51 -4.54 2.18
CA GLY A 86 -6.69 -3.37 2.45
C GLY A 86 -6.22 -3.16 3.90
N LEU A 87 -5.46 -2.09 4.13
CA LEU A 87 -4.98 -1.69 5.45
C LEU A 87 -6.14 -1.43 6.42
N GLY A 88 -7.22 -0.80 5.96
CA GLY A 88 -8.40 -0.55 6.78
C GLY A 88 -9.12 -1.84 7.20
N ALA A 89 -9.16 -2.85 6.32
CA ALA A 89 -9.72 -4.16 6.65
C ALA A 89 -8.86 -4.89 7.70
N LYS A 90 -7.53 -4.81 7.56
CA LYS A 90 -6.59 -5.37 8.54
C LYS A 90 -6.73 -4.68 9.91
N ALA A 91 -6.84 -3.35 9.94
CA ALA A 91 -7.06 -2.60 11.18
C ALA A 91 -8.38 -3.00 11.86
N GLN A 92 -9.46 -3.18 11.10
CA GLN A 92 -10.74 -3.62 11.67
C GLN A 92 -10.66 -5.06 12.23
N ALA A 93 -9.93 -5.95 11.56
CA ALA A 93 -9.67 -7.29 12.08
C ALA A 93 -8.85 -7.24 13.38
N ALA A 94 -7.87 -6.33 13.45
CA ALA A 94 -7.09 -6.08 14.66
C ALA A 94 -7.98 -5.63 15.83
N VAL A 95 -8.91 -4.70 15.61
CA VAL A 95 -9.89 -4.29 16.63
C VAL A 95 -10.69 -5.47 17.15
N ASN A 96 -11.29 -6.26 16.24
CA ASN A 96 -12.12 -7.41 16.61
C ASN A 96 -11.34 -8.48 17.39
N PHE A 97 -10.06 -8.63 17.09
CA PHE A 97 -9.15 -9.51 17.81
C PHE A 97 -8.80 -8.93 19.19
N ASN A 98 -8.38 -7.67 19.23
CA ASN A 98 -7.98 -6.94 20.43
C ASN A 98 -9.10 -6.85 21.47
N ASP A 99 -10.37 -6.73 21.03
CA ASP A 99 -11.57 -6.75 21.88
C ASP A 99 -11.74 -8.08 22.65
N ARG A 100 -11.09 -9.17 22.19
CA ARG A 100 -11.15 -10.51 22.81
C ARG A 100 -9.89 -10.87 23.59
N VAL A 101 -8.86 -10.03 23.55
CA VAL A 101 -7.55 -10.28 24.14
C VAL A 101 -7.41 -9.49 25.44
N ALA A 102 -7.19 -10.20 26.54
CA ALA A 102 -7.14 -9.61 27.88
C ALA A 102 -5.88 -8.78 28.15
N TYR A 103 -4.76 -9.11 27.51
CA TYR A 103 -3.47 -8.48 27.80
C TYR A 103 -2.91 -7.75 26.59
N ASP A 104 -2.49 -6.50 26.80
CA ASP A 104 -2.04 -5.61 25.72
C ASP A 104 -0.83 -6.14 24.94
N TYR A 105 0.09 -6.87 25.59
CA TYR A 105 1.25 -7.45 24.92
C TYR A 105 0.91 -8.55 23.89
N ASN A 106 -0.33 -9.05 23.89
CA ASN A 106 -0.82 -10.01 22.89
C ASN A 106 -1.70 -9.33 21.81
N LYS A 107 -1.96 -8.03 21.93
CA LYS A 107 -2.80 -7.31 20.98
C LYS A 107 -2.01 -6.98 19.71
N ILE A 108 -2.74 -6.86 18.61
CA ILE A 108 -2.20 -6.38 17.34
C ILE A 108 -2.03 -4.88 17.45
N THR A 109 -0.83 -4.42 17.11
CA THR A 109 -0.38 -3.03 17.28
C THR A 109 -0.47 -2.23 15.99
N ILE A 110 -0.28 -0.92 16.08
CA ILE A 110 -0.23 -0.02 14.92
C ILE A 110 0.92 -0.42 13.98
N SER A 111 2.09 -0.77 14.52
CA SER A 111 3.22 -1.28 13.72
C SER A 111 2.86 -2.52 12.91
N ASP A 112 2.16 -3.48 13.52
CA ASP A 112 1.75 -4.71 12.83
C ASP A 112 0.85 -4.42 11.62
N VAL A 113 0.02 -3.39 11.71
CA VAL A 113 -0.93 -3.02 10.65
C VAL A 113 -0.26 -2.16 9.57
N LEU A 114 0.48 -1.14 9.96
CA LEU A 114 0.96 -0.07 9.08
C LEU A 114 2.38 -0.23 8.54
N SER A 115 3.12 -1.28 8.96
CA SER A 115 4.40 -1.62 8.33
C SER A 115 4.22 -1.77 6.81
N ASP A 116 5.12 -1.21 6.01
CA ASP A 116 5.10 -1.22 4.54
C ASP A 116 3.80 -0.64 3.93
N ALA A 117 3.14 0.32 4.57
CA ALA A 117 1.91 0.91 4.07
C ALA A 117 2.09 1.53 2.67
N SER A 118 3.24 2.13 2.37
CA SER A 118 3.56 2.72 1.06
C SER A 118 3.53 1.67 -0.05
N ALA A 119 3.99 0.44 0.23
CA ALA A 119 3.95 -0.66 -0.73
C ALA A 119 2.55 -1.31 -0.84
N LYS A 120 1.67 -1.08 0.14
CA LYS A 120 0.34 -1.70 0.24
C LYS A 120 -0.79 -0.81 -0.30
N LEU A 121 -0.48 0.43 -0.70
CA LEU A 121 -1.43 1.37 -1.31
C LEU A 121 -1.18 1.45 -2.83
N PRO A 122 -2.01 0.80 -3.69
CA PRO A 122 -1.75 0.71 -5.13
C PRO A 122 -1.79 2.03 -5.90
N HIS A 123 -2.42 3.05 -5.31
CA HIS A 123 -2.61 4.38 -5.90
C HIS A 123 -2.13 5.47 -4.94
N ASP A 124 -1.07 5.17 -4.17
CA ASP A 124 -0.57 6.12 -3.18
C ASP A 124 -0.28 7.50 -3.78
N LYS A 125 -0.65 8.54 -3.05
CA LYS A 125 -0.61 9.93 -3.51
C LYS A 125 -0.13 10.85 -2.41
N ALA A 126 0.39 12.02 -2.78
CA ALA A 126 0.76 13.07 -1.84
C ALA A 126 -0.42 13.47 -0.94
N VAL A 127 -0.16 13.64 0.35
CA VAL A 127 -1.16 14.05 1.33
C VAL A 127 -1.60 15.50 1.08
N THR A 128 -2.91 15.75 1.05
CA THR A 128 -3.50 17.10 1.05
C THR A 128 -4.15 17.47 2.39
N SER A 129 -4.46 18.76 2.59
CA SER A 129 -5.18 19.20 3.79
C SER A 129 -6.58 18.58 3.89
N GLU A 130 -7.28 18.42 2.76
CA GLU A 130 -8.59 17.77 2.71
C GLU A 130 -8.53 16.28 3.09
N ASP A 131 -7.43 15.59 2.77
CA ASP A 131 -7.20 14.21 3.19
C ASP A 131 -6.98 14.13 4.69
N ALA A 132 -6.12 14.98 5.24
CA ALA A 132 -5.87 15.04 6.68
C ALA A 132 -7.14 15.36 7.49
N ASP A 133 -7.95 16.33 7.03
CA ASP A 133 -9.21 16.68 7.70
C ASP A 133 -10.24 15.53 7.63
N GLY A 134 -10.31 14.83 6.50
CA GLY A 134 -11.17 13.65 6.34
C GLY A 134 -10.78 12.51 7.28
N VAL A 135 -9.49 12.25 7.40
CA VAL A 135 -8.93 11.25 8.32
C VAL A 135 -9.21 11.63 9.77
N ARG A 136 -8.98 12.89 10.15
CA ARG A 136 -9.29 13.40 11.50
C ARG A 136 -10.76 13.24 11.84
N GLY A 137 -11.66 13.59 10.91
CA GLY A 137 -13.10 13.40 11.10
C GLY A 137 -13.49 11.94 11.33
N ALA A 138 -12.86 11.01 10.61
CA ALA A 138 -13.12 9.58 10.76
C ALA A 138 -12.64 9.02 12.11
N GLU A 139 -11.44 9.43 12.55
CA GLU A 139 -10.88 9.05 13.86
C GLU A 139 -11.80 9.54 14.99
N LEU A 140 -12.12 10.83 14.99
CA LEU A 140 -12.94 11.46 16.03
C LEU A 140 -14.35 10.88 16.11
N SER A 141 -14.93 10.50 14.97
CA SER A 141 -16.28 9.90 14.94
C SER A 141 -16.33 8.50 15.57
N ASN A 142 -15.18 7.82 15.68
CA ASN A 142 -15.07 6.47 16.22
C ASN A 142 -14.23 6.38 17.51
N ASN A 143 -13.69 7.51 17.97
CA ASN A 143 -12.96 7.61 19.21
C ASN A 143 -13.87 8.05 20.36
N THR A 144 -13.90 7.26 21.43
CA THR A 144 -14.68 7.54 22.65
C THR A 144 -14.19 8.80 23.39
N GLU A 145 -12.88 9.10 23.31
CA GLU A 145 -12.29 10.27 23.98
C GLU A 145 -12.41 11.56 23.14
N ALA A 146 -12.91 11.45 21.89
CA ALA A 146 -13.09 12.57 20.96
C ALA A 146 -11.85 13.46 20.78
N MET A 147 -10.65 12.89 20.92
CA MET A 147 -9.38 13.55 20.62
C MET A 147 -8.54 12.69 19.66
N PRO A 148 -7.79 13.30 18.72
CA PRO A 148 -6.85 12.54 17.89
C PRO A 148 -5.72 11.98 18.76
N THR A 149 -5.26 10.77 18.46
CA THR A 149 -4.08 10.20 19.13
C THR A 149 -2.85 11.07 18.78
N PRO A 150 -2.13 11.66 19.76
CA PRO A 150 -0.89 12.38 19.47
C PRO A 150 0.11 11.49 18.75
N GLY A 151 0.69 11.96 17.63
CA GLY A 151 1.57 11.14 16.80
C GLY A 151 0.89 9.97 16.07
N GLY A 152 -0.45 9.87 16.15
CA GLY A 152 -1.27 8.90 15.45
C GLY A 152 -1.53 9.29 13.99
N VAL A 153 -2.47 8.58 13.37
CA VAL A 153 -2.71 8.69 11.92
C VAL A 153 -3.16 10.09 11.52
N ALA A 154 -4.13 10.70 12.22
CA ALA A 154 -4.61 12.04 11.85
C ALA A 154 -3.58 13.14 12.08
N ASP A 155 -2.81 13.06 13.16
CA ASP A 155 -1.78 14.05 13.49
C ASP A 155 -0.62 14.00 12.49
N THR A 156 -0.16 12.79 12.15
CA THR A 156 0.90 12.57 11.16
C THR A 156 0.45 13.00 9.76
N MET A 157 -0.77 12.67 9.36
CA MET A 157 -1.39 13.15 8.11
C MET A 157 -1.50 14.69 8.06
N ALA A 158 -1.90 15.32 9.16
CA ALA A 158 -1.98 16.79 9.23
C ALA A 158 -0.59 17.45 9.18
N THR A 159 0.43 16.80 9.70
CA THR A 159 1.82 17.25 9.59
C THR A 159 2.33 17.11 8.16
N ALA A 160 2.12 15.95 7.53
CA ALA A 160 2.48 15.71 6.13
C ALA A 160 1.79 16.71 5.18
N ALA A 161 0.48 16.96 5.37
CA ALA A 161 -0.27 17.95 4.59
C ALA A 161 0.32 19.36 4.68
N ARG A 162 0.77 19.77 5.87
CA ARG A 162 1.38 21.07 6.11
C ARG A 162 2.73 21.18 5.40
N VAL A 163 3.59 20.16 5.57
CA VAL A 163 4.89 20.09 4.89
C VAL A 163 4.70 20.16 3.37
N ASN A 164 3.79 19.36 2.81
CA ASN A 164 3.51 19.33 1.38
C ASN A 164 2.95 20.65 0.82
N ARG A 165 2.27 21.45 1.65
CA ARG A 165 1.76 22.77 1.27
C ARG A 165 2.88 23.80 1.25
N ASP A 166 3.75 23.75 2.27
CA ASP A 166 4.80 24.74 2.47
C ASP A 166 6.04 24.48 1.57
N ASP A 167 6.19 23.26 1.06
CA ASP A 167 7.23 22.86 0.08
C ASP A 167 6.85 23.15 -1.39
N LYS A 168 5.69 23.78 -1.64
CA LYS A 168 5.33 24.24 -3.00
C LYS A 168 6.14 25.49 -3.36
N PRO A 169 6.80 25.53 -4.53
CA PRO A 169 7.60 26.68 -4.98
C PRO A 169 6.79 27.94 -5.24
#